data_AF-A0A529PXN0-F1
#
_entry.id   AF-A0A529PXN0-F1
#
_cell.length_a   1.000
_cell.length_b   1.000
_cell.length_c   1.000
_cell.angle_alpha   90.00
_cell.angle_beta   90.00
_cell.angle_gamma   90.00
#
_symmetry.space_group_name_H-M   'P 1'
#
loop_
_entity.id
_entity.type
_entity.pdbx_description
1 polymer ?
#
loop_
_entity_poly.entity_id
_entity_poly.type
_entity_poly.pdbx_seq_one_letter_code
_entity_poly.pdbx_strand_id
1 'polypeptide(L)'
;VDTVIVEAGKPGGTCLNVGCIPSKALIHAAEEFEKIAHMASGKDPLGIKVAAPRLDLAKTFAWKDGIVSRLNSGVAGLLKKAKVKT
;
A
#
# COMPACT_ATOMS: atom_id res chain seq x y z
N VAL A 1 -18.49 -13.81 -23.69
CA VAL A 1 -19.04 -12.48 -24.05
C VAL A 1 -17.88 -11.65 -24.58
N ASP A 2 -18.05 -10.96 -25.71
CA ASP A 2 -17.04 -9.99 -26.16
C ASP A 2 -17.16 -8.75 -25.27
N THR A 3 -16.07 -8.39 -24.59
CA THR A 3 -16.09 -7.37 -23.53
C THR A 3 -15.02 -6.33 -23.78
N VAL A 4 -15.41 -5.07 -23.67
CA VAL A 4 -14.53 -3.90 -23.69
C VAL A 4 -14.66 -3.13 -22.37
N ILE A 5 -13.53 -2.66 -21.85
CA ILE A 5 -13.47 -1.74 -20.71
C ILE A 5 -12.79 -0.46 -21.19
N VAL A 6 -13.38 0.69 -20.86
CA VAL A 6 -12.80 2.01 -21.17
C VAL A 6 -12.38 2.66 -19.85
N GLU A 7 -11.10 2.98 -19.72
CA GLU A 7 -10.49 3.65 -18.57
C GLU A 7 -9.50 4.70 -19.08
N ALA A 8 -9.58 5.92 -18.56
CA ALA A 8 -8.73 7.03 -18.99
C ALA A 8 -7.36 7.03 -18.28
N GLY A 9 -7.30 6.47 -17.07
CA GLY A 9 -6.11 6.40 -16.24
C GLY A 9 -5.51 4.99 -16.16
N LYS A 10 -4.99 4.66 -14.97
CA LYS A 10 -4.47 3.32 -14.68
C LYS A 10 -5.59 2.39 -14.20
N PRO A 11 -5.60 1.10 -14.61
CA PRO A 11 -6.66 0.16 -14.25
C PRO A 11 -6.74 -0.08 -12.75
N GLY A 12 -7.96 -0.15 -12.19
CA GLY A 12 -8.21 -0.35 -10.75
C GLY A 12 -8.86 0.85 -10.05
N GLY A 13 -9.02 1.97 -10.76
CA GLY A 13 -9.85 3.11 -10.35
C GLY A 13 -9.43 3.75 -9.03
N THR A 14 -10.37 4.42 -8.37
CA THR A 14 -10.12 5.16 -7.12
C THR A 14 -9.55 4.27 -6.03
N CYS A 15 -10.12 3.08 -5.81
CA CYS A 15 -9.75 2.22 -4.69
C CYS A 15 -8.28 1.77 -4.75
N LEU A 16 -7.77 1.46 -5.94
CA LEU A 16 -6.37 1.07 -6.11
C LEU A 16 -5.42 2.27 -6.17
N ASN A 17 -5.78 3.31 -6.94
CA ASN A 17 -4.81 4.35 -7.29
C ASN A 17 -4.68 5.44 -6.22
N VAL A 18 -5.78 5.84 -5.58
CA VAL A 18 -5.80 7.02 -4.69
C VAL A 18 -6.70 6.85 -3.45
N GLY A 19 -7.19 5.63 -3.20
CA GLY A 19 -8.16 5.35 -2.15
C GLY A 19 -7.71 4.22 -1.24
N CYS A 20 -8.49 3.15 -1.22
CA CYS A 20 -8.32 2.03 -0.29
C CYS A 20 -6.87 1.56 -0.15
N ILE A 21 -6.24 1.15 -1.24
CA ILE A 21 -4.93 0.51 -1.22
C ILE A 21 -3.85 1.45 -0.66
N PRO A 22 -3.65 2.68 -1.19
CA PRO A 22 -2.65 3.58 -0.63
C PRO A 22 -2.97 3.98 0.82
N SER A 23 -4.25 4.17 1.18
CA SER A 23 -4.61 4.50 2.57
C SER A 23 -4.28 3.37 3.53
N LYS A 24 -4.63 2.11 3.21
CA LYS A 24 -4.37 0.97 4.10
C LYS A 24 -2.88 0.65 4.19
N ALA A 25 -2.10 0.88 3.13
CA ALA A 25 -0.65 0.76 3.21
C ALA A 25 -0.04 1.77 4.20
N LEU A 26 -0.50 3.03 4.19
CA LEU A 26 -0.02 4.04 5.14
C LEU A 26 -0.48 3.79 6.57
N ILE A 27 -1.74 3.34 6.76
CA ILE A 27 -2.25 2.95 8.07
C ILE A 27 -1.37 1.84 8.66
N HIS A 28 -1.03 0.82 7.87
CA HIS A 28 -0.13 -0.24 8.33
C HIS A 28 1.25 0.29 8.74
N ALA A 29 1.86 1.17 7.93
CA ALA A 29 3.14 1.77 8.30
C ALA A 29 3.06 2.61 9.59
N ALA A 30 1.94 3.31 9.81
CA ALA A 30 1.69 4.07 11.02
C ALA A 30 1.53 3.17 12.25
N GLU A 31 0.77 2.07 12.13
CA GLU A 31 0.61 1.08 13.21
C GLU A 31 1.95 0.45 13.61
N GLU A 32 2.81 0.09 12.64
CA GLU A 32 4.14 -0.44 12.95
C GLU A 32 5.03 0.61 13.64
N PHE A 33 4.98 1.86 13.20
CA PHE A 33 5.71 2.94 13.86
C PHE A 33 5.22 3.16 15.30
N GLU A 34 3.90 3.15 15.51
CA GLU A 34 3.28 3.29 16.83
C GLU A 34 3.69 2.15 17.77
N LYS A 35 3.67 0.89 17.31
CA LYS A 35 4.13 -0.27 18.09
C LYS A 35 5.57 -0.08 18.57
N ILE A 36 6.47 0.33 17.66
CA ILE A 36 7.88 0.53 18.01
C ILE A 36 8.03 1.73 18.98
N ALA A 37 7.27 2.80 18.78
CA ALA A 37 7.27 3.95 19.68
C ALA A 37 6.76 3.58 21.08
N HIS A 38 5.74 2.71 21.18
CA HIS A 38 5.25 2.18 22.44
C HIS A 38 6.32 1.35 23.17
N MET A 39 7.03 0.46 22.45
CA MET A 39 8.15 -0.30 23.02
C MET A 39 9.28 0.63 23.49
N ALA A 40 9.57 1.70 22.74
CA ALA A 40 10.57 2.69 23.11
C ALA A 40 10.22 3.50 24.38
N SER A 41 8.94 3.50 24.79
CA SER A 41 8.49 4.22 26.01
C SER A 41 9.01 3.60 27.32
N GLY A 42 9.53 2.36 27.28
CA GLY A 42 10.04 1.64 28.45
C GLY A 42 8.95 1.11 29.39
N LYS A 43 7.67 1.24 29.01
CA LYS A 43 6.50 0.74 29.77
C LYS A 43 5.96 -0.58 29.23
N ASP A 44 6.63 -1.15 28.24
CA ASP A 44 6.19 -2.36 27.57
C ASP A 44 6.47 -3.61 28.43
N PRO A 45 5.47 -4.49 28.65
CA PRO A 45 5.61 -5.66 29.52
C PRO A 45 6.47 -6.78 28.92
N LEU A 46 6.79 -6.72 27.62
CA LEU A 46 7.60 -7.74 26.94
C LEU A 46 9.09 -7.62 27.28
N GLY A 47 9.51 -6.55 27.99
CA GLY A 47 10.90 -6.30 28.35
C GLY A 47 11.78 -5.84 27.18
N ILE A 48 11.17 -5.50 26.03
CA ILE A 48 11.86 -5.00 24.84
C ILE A 48 12.35 -3.58 25.08
N LYS A 49 13.63 -3.33 24.82
CA LYS A 49 14.25 -2.00 24.91
C LYS A 49 14.78 -1.59 23.53
N VAL A 50 14.17 -0.55 22.98
CA VAL A 50 14.57 0.04 21.69
C VAL A 50 14.67 1.55 21.81
N ALA A 51 15.51 2.17 20.99
CA ALA A 51 15.56 3.62 20.89
C ALA A 51 14.29 4.16 20.22
N ALA A 52 13.99 5.45 20.46
CA ALA A 52 12.86 6.12 19.82
C ALA A 52 12.96 6.01 18.28
N PRO A 53 11.91 5.53 17.60
CA PRO A 53 11.96 5.31 16.15
C PRO A 53 11.96 6.64 15.39
N ARG A 54 12.51 6.60 14.17
CA ARG A 54 12.43 7.69 13.19
C ARG A 54 11.73 7.18 11.94
N LEU A 55 10.87 8.01 11.35
CA LEU A 55 10.16 7.70 10.13
C LEU A 55 10.74 8.50 8.96
N ASP A 56 11.17 7.79 7.92
CA ASP A 56 11.48 8.38 6.62
C ASP A 56 10.23 8.34 5.76
N LEU A 57 9.49 9.45 5.74
CA LEU A 57 8.24 9.57 5.00
C LEU A 57 8.44 9.38 3.49
N ALA A 58 9.55 9.86 2.92
CA ALA A 58 9.82 9.74 1.49
C ALA A 58 9.94 8.26 1.10
N LYS A 59 10.66 7.47 1.90
CA LYS A 59 10.78 6.03 1.71
C LYS A 59 9.44 5.31 1.89
N THR A 60 8.63 5.72 2.87
CA THR A 60 7.29 5.15 3.08
C THR A 60 6.36 5.41 1.90
N PHE A 61 6.37 6.62 1.33
CA PHE A 61 5.61 6.94 0.12
C PHE A 61 6.07 6.13 -1.08
N ALA A 62 7.39 6.02 -1.30
CA ALA A 62 7.95 5.22 -2.40
C ALA A 62 7.55 3.73 -2.29
N TRP A 63 7.57 3.16 -1.08
CA TRP A 63 7.12 1.79 -0.83
C TRP A 63 5.63 1.61 -1.15
N LYS A 64 4.76 2.52 -0.68
CA LYS A 64 3.33 2.52 -1.00
C LYS A 64 3.09 2.60 -2.51
N ASP A 65 3.82 3.46 -3.21
CA ASP A 65 3.69 3.62 -4.66
C ASP A 65 4.13 2.35 -5.42
N GLY A 66 5.12 1.63 -4.90
CA GLY A 66 5.49 0.29 -5.36
C GLY A 66 4.34 -0.71 -5.25
N ILE A 67 3.59 -0.71 -4.14
CA ILE A 67 2.40 -1.56 -3.98
C ILE A 67 1.34 -1.22 -5.02
N VAL A 68 1.02 0.07 -5.18
CA VAL A 68 0.05 0.55 -6.17
C VAL A 68 0.47 0.15 -7.58
N SER A 69 1.75 0.33 -7.94
CA SER A 69 2.28 -0.05 -9.26
C SER A 69 2.16 -1.55 -9.51
N ARG A 70 2.53 -2.39 -8.54
CA ARG A 70 2.46 -3.84 -8.67
C ARG A 70 1.04 -4.33 -8.91
N LEU A 71 0.08 -3.79 -8.16
CA LEU A 71 -1.32 -4.18 -8.28
C LEU A 71 -1.95 -3.66 -9.58
N ASN A 72 -1.58 -2.46 -10.04
CA ASN A 72 -1.98 -1.95 -11.36
C ASN A 72 -1.57 -2.90 -12.48
N SER A 73 -0.30 -3.32 -12.49
CA SER A 73 0.21 -4.31 -13.44
C SER A 73 -0.50 -5.66 -13.32
N GLY A 74 -0.87 -6.06 -12.10
CA GLY A 74 -1.67 -7.26 -11.85
C GLY A 74 -3.05 -7.20 -12.50
N VAL A 75 -3.77 -6.09 -12.34
CA VAL A 75 -5.09 -5.89 -12.98
C VAL A 75 -4.94 -5.90 -14.50
N ALA A 76 -3.96 -5.19 -15.06
CA ALA A 76 -3.69 -5.22 -16.50
C ALA A 76 -3.41 -6.65 -17.02
N GLY A 77 -2.62 -7.43 -16.27
CA GLY A 77 -2.35 -8.83 -16.58
C GLY A 77 -3.61 -9.70 -16.57
N LEU A 78 -4.51 -9.49 -15.60
CA LEU A 78 -5.78 -10.22 -15.52
C LEU A 78 -6.72 -9.88 -16.68
N LEU A 79 -6.84 -8.60 -17.05
CA LEU A 79 -7.65 -8.16 -18.20
C LEU A 79 -7.15 -8.77 -19.51
N LYS A 80 -5.83 -8.74 -19.72
CA LYS A 80 -5.19 -9.41 -20.87
C LYS A 80 -5.46 -10.92 -20.88
N LYS A 81 -5.31 -11.59 -19.74
CA LYS A 81 -5.60 -13.03 -19.60
C LYS A 81 -7.05 -13.36 -19.91
N ALA A 82 -7.97 -12.49 -19.51
CA ALA A 82 -9.40 -12.61 -19.78
C ALA A 82 -9.79 -12.24 -21.23
N LYS A 83 -8.83 -11.82 -22.07
CA LYS A 83 -9.05 -11.35 -23.45
C LYS A 83 -10.02 -10.16 -23.52
N VAL A 84 -10.05 -9.34 -22.47
CA VAL A 84 -10.82 -8.09 -22.45
C VAL A 84 -10.09 -7.06 -23.31
N LYS A 85 -10.83 -6.31 -24.13
CA LYS A 85 -10.30 -5.16 -24.85
C LYS A 85 -10.21 -3.99 -23.86
N THR A 86 -9.02 -3.41 -23.73
CA THR A 86 -8.68 -2.33 -22.79
C THR A 86 -8.04 -1.18 -23.52
#